data_AF-A0A4R5XG11-F1
#
_entry.id   AF-A0A4R5XG11-F1
#
_cell.length_a   1.000
_cell.length_b   1.000
_cell.length_c   1.000
_cell.angle_alpha   90.00
_cell.angle_beta   90.00
_cell.angle_gamma   90.00
#
_symmetry.space_group_name_H-M   'P 1'
#
loop_
_entity.id
_entity.type
_entity.pdbx_description
1 polymer ?
#
loop_
_entity_poly.entity_id
_entity_poly.type
_entity_poly.pdbx_seq_one_letter_code
_entity_poly.pdbx_strand_id
1 'polypeptide(L)'
;MNYEPRHSHPFTIQEAIQLDIPTITQEISRLQNSLAHLNETQRQLSAYISASATPDEDLQDAFRENEEVISAQGERIEMLKMALEHQGANLSSGHYDISPHPINDVRRAERSDSVQRAPSPPPNNEVQGSEDDSGGIYL
;
A
#
# COMPACT_ATOMS: atom_id res chain seq x y z
N MET A 1 12.16 -13.56 29.69
CA MET A 1 12.66 -12.75 28.56
C MET A 1 12.59 -11.30 28.99
N ASN A 2 13.72 -10.60 29.14
CA ASN A 2 13.74 -9.16 29.41
C ASN A 2 14.01 -8.45 28.07
N TYR A 3 12.94 -8.16 27.32
CA TYR A 3 13.01 -7.36 26.11
C TYR A 3 12.80 -5.89 26.48
N GLU A 4 13.77 -5.03 26.15
CA GLU A 4 13.72 -3.60 26.44
C GLU A 4 13.82 -2.82 25.12
N PRO A 5 12.67 -2.33 24.59
CA PRO A 5 12.66 -1.59 23.33
C PRO A 5 13.32 -0.21 23.50
N ARG A 6 13.97 0.29 22.45
CA ARG A 6 14.56 1.63 22.48
C ARG A 6 13.52 2.71 22.19
N HIS A 7 12.46 2.35 21.46
CA HIS A 7 11.36 3.23 21.12
C HIS A 7 10.13 2.95 21.95
N SER A 8 9.29 3.97 22.14
CA SER A 8 7.99 3.80 22.79
C SER A 8 7.05 3.01 21.88
N HIS A 9 6.44 1.95 22.41
CA HIS A 9 5.48 1.11 21.70
C HIS A 9 4.09 1.21 22.35
N PRO A 10 3.02 0.96 21.59
CA PRO A 10 1.65 1.03 22.10
C PRO A 10 1.32 -0.10 23.09
N PHE A 11 2.20 -1.09 23.22
CA PHE A 11 2.07 -2.20 24.15
C PHE A 11 3.46 -2.73 24.52
N THR A 12 3.49 -3.44 25.65
CA THR A 12 4.63 -4.20 26.16
C THR A 12 4.61 -5.63 25.61
N ILE A 13 5.71 -6.37 25.79
CA ILE A 13 5.76 -7.79 25.42
C ILE A 13 4.76 -8.64 26.22
N GLN A 14 4.52 -8.30 27.50
CA GLN A 14 3.56 -8.99 28.35
C GLN A 14 2.12 -8.81 27.84
N GLU A 15 1.78 -7.63 27.33
CA GLU A 15 0.49 -7.36 26.70
C GLU A 15 0.39 -8.06 25.33
N ALA A 16 1.47 -8.05 24.54
CA ALA A 16 1.51 -8.74 23.24
C ALA A 16 1.26 -10.26 23.37
N ILE A 17 1.75 -10.90 24.44
CA ILE A 17 1.52 -12.33 24.74
C ILE A 17 0.04 -12.64 25.01
N GLN A 18 -0.79 -11.64 25.35
CA GLN A 18 -2.23 -11.83 25.56
C GLN A 18 -3.06 -11.70 24.28
N LEU A 19 -2.47 -11.20 23.18
CA LEU A 19 -3.14 -11.11 21.89
C LEU A 19 -3.28 -12.49 21.25
N ASP A 20 -4.34 -12.72 20.48
CA ASP A 20 -4.46 -13.97 19.72
C ASP A 20 -3.49 -14.03 18.54
N ILE A 21 -3.09 -15.24 18.15
CA ILE A 21 -2.13 -15.47 17.06
C ILE A 21 -2.55 -14.79 15.73
N PRO A 22 -3.82 -14.88 15.29
CA PRO A 22 -4.29 -14.15 14.11
C PRO A 22 -4.04 -12.63 14.20
N THR A 23 -4.37 -12.01 15.32
CA THR A 23 -4.11 -10.57 15.54
C THR A 23 -2.62 -10.24 15.43
N ILE A 24 -1.75 -11.02 16.06
CA ILE A 24 -0.30 -10.79 16.02
C ILE A 24 0.25 -10.93 14.59
N THR A 25 -0.16 -11.98 13.86
CA THR A 25 0.32 -12.25 12.51
C THR A 25 -0.17 -11.21 11.48
N GLN A 26 -1.41 -10.73 11.63
CA GLN A 26 -1.94 -9.62 10.85
C GLN A 26 -1.18 -8.32 11.11
N GLU A 27 -0.87 -8.03 12.38
CA GLU A 27 -0.10 -6.85 12.77
C GLU A 27 1.32 -6.91 12.19
N ILE A 28 2.00 -8.05 12.27
CA ILE A 28 3.33 -8.26 11.65
C ILE A 28 3.26 -7.98 10.15
N SER A 29 2.27 -8.54 9.45
CA SER A 29 2.10 -8.35 8.00
C SER A 29 1.89 -6.88 7.64
N ARG A 30 1.08 -6.15 8.42
CA ARG A 30 0.86 -4.71 8.23
C ARG A 30 2.14 -3.91 8.42
N LEU A 31 2.91 -4.21 9.46
CA LEU A 31 4.18 -3.54 9.75
C LEU A 31 5.22 -3.83 8.67
N GLN A 32 5.31 -5.06 8.17
CA GLN A 32 6.20 -5.43 7.07
C GLN A 32 5.86 -4.67 5.78
N ASN A 33 4.58 -4.54 5.46
CA ASN A 33 4.13 -3.73 4.32
C ASN A 33 4.52 -2.25 4.49
N SER A 34 4.28 -1.67 5.67
CA SER A 34 4.70 -0.30 6.00
C SER A 34 6.20 -0.12 5.88
N LEU A 35 7.00 -1.05 6.40
CA LEU A 35 8.46 -1.03 6.26
C LEU A 35 8.91 -1.10 4.80
N ALA A 36 8.26 -1.90 3.96
CA ALA A 36 8.58 -1.96 2.54
C ALA A 36 8.39 -0.59 1.87
N HIS A 37 7.28 0.09 2.16
CA HIS A 37 7.01 1.43 1.64
C HIS A 37 7.98 2.49 2.20
N LEU A 38 8.29 2.44 3.49
CA LEU A 38 9.25 3.36 4.11
C LEU A 38 10.66 3.18 3.52
N ASN A 39 11.12 1.94 3.36
CA ASN A 39 12.44 1.66 2.76
C ASN A 39 12.52 2.13 1.31
N GLU A 40 11.46 1.96 0.53
CA GLU A 40 11.42 2.50 -0.83
C GLU A 40 11.45 4.03 -0.83
N THR A 41 10.72 4.68 0.08
CA THR A 41 10.76 6.14 0.26
C THR A 41 12.17 6.60 0.66
N GLN A 42 12.85 5.91 1.57
CA GLN A 42 14.23 6.21 1.96
C GLN A 42 15.19 6.11 0.78
N ARG A 43 15.04 5.09 -0.08
CA ARG A 43 15.87 4.97 -1.31
C ARG A 43 15.66 6.16 -2.24
N GLN A 44 14.42 6.60 -2.42
CA GLN A 44 14.10 7.74 -3.28
C GLN A 44 14.63 9.06 -2.70
N LEU A 45 14.41 9.30 -1.41
CA LEU A 45 14.92 10.49 -0.70
C LEU A 45 16.45 10.52 -0.73
N SER A 46 17.11 9.41 -0.42
CA SER A 46 18.57 9.29 -0.45
C SER A 46 19.14 9.60 -1.85
N ALA A 47 18.50 9.08 -2.90
CA ALA A 47 18.91 9.36 -4.28
C ALA A 47 18.77 10.85 -4.63
N TYR A 48 17.68 11.49 -4.22
CA TYR A 48 17.45 12.92 -4.46
C TYR A 48 18.43 13.80 -3.69
N ILE A 49 18.60 13.55 -2.38
CA ILE A 49 19.52 14.28 -1.52
C ILE A 49 20.95 14.17 -2.06
N SER A 50 21.38 12.97 -2.46
CA SER A 50 22.74 12.74 -2.96
C SER A 50 23.00 13.36 -4.34
N ALA A 51 21.95 13.55 -5.15
CA ALA A 51 22.07 14.14 -6.49
C ALA A 51 22.06 15.69 -6.47
N SER A 52 21.68 16.31 -5.36
CA SER A 52 21.61 17.77 -5.23
C SER A 52 22.85 18.34 -4.54
N ALA A 53 23.42 19.41 -5.10
CA ALA A 53 24.50 20.16 -4.46
C ALA A 53 24.00 20.99 -3.25
N THR A 54 22.71 21.29 -3.23
CA THR A 54 22.01 21.98 -2.14
C THR A 54 20.68 21.26 -1.89
N PRO A 55 20.70 20.15 -1.13
CA PRO A 55 19.49 19.39 -0.85
C PRO A 55 18.50 20.20 -0.02
N ASP A 56 17.21 20.00 -0.28
CA ASP A 56 16.13 20.56 0.52
C ASP A 56 16.24 20.08 1.98
N GLU A 57 16.09 21.00 2.94
CA GLU A 57 16.17 20.69 4.37
C GLU A 57 14.98 19.83 4.81
N ASP A 58 13.78 20.11 4.30
CA ASP A 58 12.55 19.37 4.61
C ASP A 58 12.67 17.90 4.16
N LEU A 59 13.35 17.64 3.03
CA LEU A 59 13.58 16.28 2.55
C LEU A 59 14.62 15.53 3.40
N GLN A 60 15.60 16.24 3.96
CA GLN A 60 16.57 15.66 4.88
C GLN A 60 15.95 15.36 6.24
N ASP A 61 15.06 16.23 6.72
CA ASP A 61 14.26 15.98 7.93
C ASP A 61 13.35 14.76 7.74
N ALA A 62 12.57 14.73 6.65
CA ALA A 62 11.73 13.58 6.33
C ALA A 62 12.54 12.27 6.23
N PHE A 63 13.77 12.33 5.69
CA PHE A 63 14.67 11.18 5.66
C PHE A 63 15.03 10.70 7.07
N ARG A 64 15.42 11.61 7.97
CA ARG A 64 15.77 11.27 9.37
C ARG A 64 14.58 10.75 10.16
N GLU A 65 13.42 11.41 10.05
CA GLU A 65 12.21 10.99 10.74
C GLU A 65 11.77 9.58 10.33
N ASN A 66 11.87 9.27 9.03
CA ASN A 66 11.58 7.92 8.54
C ASN A 66 12.53 6.86 9.12
N GLU A 67 13.81 7.17 9.37
CA GLU A 67 14.75 6.22 10.00
C GLU A 67 14.32 5.84 11.42
N GLU A 68 13.82 6.81 12.19
CA GLU A 68 13.28 6.56 13.53
C GLU A 68 12.03 5.68 13.47
N VAL A 69 11.12 5.96 12.52
CA VAL A 69 9.91 5.16 12.32
C VAL A 69 10.24 3.73 11.89
N ILE A 70 11.19 3.56 10.95
CA ILE A 70 11.66 2.24 10.51
C ILE A 70 12.21 1.44 11.70
N SER A 71 13.04 2.08 12.53
CA SER A 71 13.65 1.45 13.70
C SER A 71 12.58 1.00 14.71
N ALA A 72 11.63 1.88 15.03
CA ALA A 72 10.52 1.55 15.93
C ALA A 72 9.63 0.43 15.37
N GLN A 73 9.29 0.45 14.08
CA GLN A 73 8.47 -0.61 13.47
C GLN A 73 9.20 -1.96 13.45
N GLY A 74 10.52 -1.97 13.22
CA GLY A 74 11.36 -3.16 13.33
C GLY A 74 11.33 -3.78 14.71
N GLU A 75 11.52 -2.97 15.75
CA GLU A 75 11.43 -3.41 17.15
C GLU A 75 10.05 -4.02 17.47
N ARG A 76 8.97 -3.39 16.99
CA ARG A 76 7.62 -3.91 17.22
C ARG A 76 7.42 -5.28 16.58
N ILE A 77 7.94 -5.48 15.37
CA ILE A 77 7.89 -6.79 14.71
C ILE A 77 8.65 -7.84 15.55
N GLU A 78 9.83 -7.51 16.07
CA GLU A 78 10.60 -8.42 16.92
C GLU A 78 9.85 -8.79 18.20
N MET A 79 9.26 -7.80 18.88
CA MET A 79 8.44 -8.02 20.07
C MET A 79 7.26 -8.96 19.79
N LEU A 80 6.57 -8.75 18.66
CA LEU A 80 5.44 -9.58 18.25
C LEU A 80 5.87 -11.01 17.88
N LYS A 81 7.04 -11.19 17.26
CA LYS A 81 7.60 -12.53 17.00
C LYS A 81 7.93 -13.26 18.30
N MET A 82 8.52 -12.58 19.29
CA MET A 82 8.78 -13.17 20.61
C MET A 82 7.48 -13.56 21.32
N ALA A 83 6.40 -12.79 21.16
CA ALA A 83 5.08 -13.13 21.70
C ALA A 83 4.52 -14.41 21.06
N LEU A 84 4.65 -14.58 19.73
CA LEU A 84 4.26 -15.81 19.03
C LEU A 84 5.06 -17.03 19.50
N GLU A 85 6.38 -16.88 19.65
CA GLU A 85 7.24 -17.95 20.16
C GLU A 85 6.83 -18.37 21.58
N HIS A 86 6.50 -17.40 22.44
CA HIS A 86 6.00 -17.67 23.79
C HIS A 86 4.65 -18.41 23.79
N GLN A 87 3.79 -18.16 22.81
CA GLN A 87 2.52 -18.87 22.62
C GLN A 87 2.69 -20.27 22.01
N GLY A 88 3.93 -20.67 21.67
CA GLY A 88 4.22 -21.96 21.06
C GLY A 88 3.95 -22.01 19.55
N ALA A 89 3.76 -20.87 18.90
CA ALA A 89 3.65 -20.81 17.45
C ALA A 89 5.03 -21.08 16.83
N ASN A 90 5.11 -22.12 15.98
CA ASN A 90 6.33 -22.42 15.26
C ASN A 90 6.42 -21.52 14.02
N LEU A 91 7.19 -20.44 14.13
CA LEU A 91 7.44 -19.49 13.03
C LEU A 91 8.12 -20.14 11.81
N SER A 92 8.73 -21.32 11.98
CA SER A 92 9.37 -22.09 10.90
C SER A 92 8.40 -23.04 10.20
N SER A 93 7.21 -23.25 10.75
CA SER A 93 6.16 -24.05 10.11
C SER A 93 5.35 -23.10 9.22
N GLY A 94 5.35 -23.33 7.90
CA GLY A 94 4.82 -22.42 6.86
C GLY A 94 3.33 -22.03 6.97
N HIS A 95 2.66 -22.32 8.08
CA HIS A 95 1.35 -21.80 8.45
C HIS A 95 1.40 -20.33 8.93
N TYR A 96 2.57 -19.86 9.38
CA TYR A 96 2.83 -18.48 9.76
C TYR A 96 4.00 -17.92 8.95
N ASP A 97 3.96 -18.11 7.63
CA ASP A 97 5.01 -17.63 6.72
C ASP A 97 5.01 -16.09 6.67
N ILE A 98 5.59 -15.50 7.70
CA ILE A 98 5.93 -14.07 7.85
C ILE A 98 7.17 -13.72 7.04
N SER A 99 7.50 -14.51 6.01
CA SER A 99 8.58 -14.17 5.07
C SER A 99 8.28 -12.80 4.47
N PRO A 100 9.27 -11.89 4.43
CA PRO A 100 9.10 -10.60 3.81
C PRO A 100 8.85 -10.82 2.32
N HIS A 101 7.59 -10.76 1.90
CA HIS A 101 7.22 -10.83 0.50
C HIS A 101 7.60 -9.49 -0.14
N PRO A 102 8.55 -9.45 -1.10
CA PRO A 102 8.77 -8.23 -1.87
C PRO A 102 7.53 -7.98 -2.70
N ILE A 103 6.81 -6.90 -2.39
CA ILE A 103 5.62 -6.49 -3.12
C ILE A 103 6.08 -5.88 -4.46
N ASN A 104 6.33 -6.74 -5.44
CA ASN A 104 6.49 -6.35 -6.83
C ASN A 104 5.10 -6.33 -7.49
N ASP A 105 4.29 -5.34 -7.18
CA ASP A 105 3.01 -5.05 -7.87
C ASP A 105 2.62 -3.62 -7.48
N VAL A 106 2.38 -2.63 -8.35
CA VAL A 106 1.69 -2.66 -9.64
C VAL A 106 2.13 -1.44 -10.47
N ARG A 107 2.97 -1.57 -11.51
CA ARG A 107 3.01 -0.61 -12.66
C ARG A 107 3.66 -1.23 -13.90
N ARG A 108 2.98 -2.15 -14.59
CA ARG A 108 3.14 -2.25 -16.05
C ARG A 108 2.02 -3.02 -16.75
N ALA A 109 1.45 -2.33 -17.74
CA ALA A 109 0.76 -2.85 -18.92
C ALA A 109 -0.55 -3.62 -18.70
N GLU A 110 -1.68 -2.92 -18.90
CA GLU A 110 -2.63 -3.22 -19.99
C GLU A 110 -3.25 -1.91 -20.49
N ARG A 111 -2.53 -1.23 -21.38
CA ARG A 111 -3.11 -0.27 -22.33
C ARG A 111 -2.64 -0.66 -23.72
N SER A 112 -3.38 -1.59 -24.32
CA SER A 112 -3.51 -1.97 -25.73
C SER A 112 -4.42 -3.21 -25.64
N ASP A 113 -5.64 -3.24 -26.13
CA ASP A 113 -6.02 -2.95 -27.49
C ASP A 113 -7.56 -2.79 -27.58
N SER A 114 -7.95 -1.96 -28.55
CA SER A 114 -9.22 -1.88 -29.28
C SER A 114 -10.23 -3.01 -29.06
N VAL A 115 -11.53 -2.66 -28.96
CA VAL A 115 -12.61 -3.18 -29.83
C VAL A 115 -14.00 -2.66 -29.37
N GLN A 116 -14.71 -2.04 -30.33
CA GLN A 116 -16.17 -1.83 -30.44
C GLN A 116 -16.87 -0.85 -29.48
N ARG A 117 -17.91 -0.10 -29.82
CA ARG A 117 -18.60 0.36 -31.04
C ARG A 117 -19.75 1.21 -30.47
N ALA A 118 -20.04 2.38 -31.04
CA ALA A 118 -21.06 3.32 -30.55
C ALA A 118 -22.46 2.67 -30.37
N PRO A 119 -23.30 3.14 -29.42
CA PRO A 119 -24.67 2.66 -29.29
C PRO A 119 -25.57 3.29 -30.36
N SER A 120 -26.17 2.45 -31.20
CA SER A 120 -27.27 2.84 -32.10
C SER A 120 -28.59 2.88 -31.33
N PRO A 121 -29.45 3.91 -31.49
CA PRO A 121 -30.82 3.91 -30.96
C PRO A 121 -31.75 3.04 -31.83
N PRO A 122 -32.88 2.55 -31.30
CA PRO A 122 -33.85 1.79 -32.10
C PRO A 122 -34.73 2.75 -32.91
N PRO A 123 -35.06 2.44 -34.18
CA PRO A 123 -36.16 3.13 -34.86
C PRO A 123 -37.47 2.34 -34.72
N ASN A 124 -38.47 3.03 -34.17
CA ASN A 124 -39.89 2.69 -34.19
C ASN A 124 -40.42 2.62 -35.63
N ASN A 125 -41.39 1.74 -35.83
CA ASN A 125 -42.11 1.53 -37.07
C ASN A 125 -43.52 2.15 -36.93
N GLU A 126 -43.77 3.33 -37.51
CA GLU A 126 -45.10 3.96 -37.70
C GLU A 126 -44.95 5.03 -38.83
N VAL A 127 -45.28 4.69 -40.08
CA VAL A 127 -46.52 5.01 -40.83
C VAL A 127 -46.75 6.51 -41.15
N GLN A 128 -46.38 6.87 -42.39
CA GLN A 128 -47.19 7.52 -43.45
C GLN A 128 -47.81 8.94 -43.31
N GLY A 129 -47.58 9.77 -44.34
CA GLY A 129 -48.38 10.97 -44.73
C GLY A 129 -47.53 12.24 -44.85
N SER A 130 -47.05 12.64 -46.03
CA SER A 130 -47.71 13.46 -47.08
C SER A 130 -47.67 14.97 -46.84
N GLU A 131 -47.05 15.69 -47.79
CA GLU A 131 -47.32 17.10 -48.19
C GLU A 131 -47.00 18.17 -47.11
N ASP A 132 -46.53 19.39 -47.36
CA ASP A 132 -46.24 20.17 -48.56
C ASP A 132 -45.39 21.36 -48.08
N ASP A 133 -44.57 21.89 -48.99
CA ASP A 133 -44.32 23.30 -49.26
C ASP A 133 -43.73 24.29 -48.21
N SER A 134 -42.92 25.19 -48.78
CA SER A 134 -42.64 26.56 -48.34
C SER A 134 -41.66 26.87 -47.20
N GLY A 135 -40.51 27.41 -47.62
CA GLY A 135 -40.12 28.77 -47.19
C GLY A 135 -39.08 28.86 -46.07
N GLY A 136 -37.86 29.28 -46.43
CA GLY A 136 -36.83 29.66 -45.45
C GLY A 136 -37.15 30.95 -44.70
N ILE A 137 -36.29 31.31 -43.74
CA ILE A 137 -35.76 32.65 -43.47
C ILE A 137 -34.61 32.52 -42.44
N TYR A 138 -33.56 33.28 -42.70
CA TYR A 138 -32.39 33.54 -41.85
C TYR A 138 -32.76 34.33 -40.59
N LEU A 139 -32.23 33.91 -39.43
CA LEU A 139 -31.39 34.66 -38.47
C LEU A 139 -31.31 33.91 -37.13
#